data_AF-A0A660T0V7-F1
#
_entry.id   AF-A0A660T0V7-F1
#
_cell.length_a   1.000
_cell.length_b   1.000
_cell.length_c   1.000
_cell.angle_alpha   90.00
_cell.angle_beta   90.00
_cell.angle_gamma   90.00
#
_symmetry.space_group_name_H-M   'P 1'
#
loop_
_entity.id
_entity.type
_entity.pdbx_description
1 polymer ?
#
loop_
_entity_poly.entity_id
_entity_poly.type
_entity_poly.pdbx_seq_one_letter_code
_entity_poly.pdbx_strand_id
1 'polypeptide(L)'
;MKGQIAGVIFTPYHHVTWGDQIMPPAGWHEEVRRLCDSEGALFIMDDIRANFRLSINGSHTVMTARPDMVTMGKSLANGYPIGV
;
A
#
# COMPACT_ATOMS: atom_id res chain seq x y z
N MET A 1 17.94 17.00 5.87
CA MET A 1 17.14 18.05 5.19
C MET A 1 15.74 17.49 5.07
N LYS A 2 14.72 18.16 5.62
CA LYS A 2 13.32 17.71 5.53
C LYS A 2 12.67 18.19 4.24
N GLY A 3 11.64 17.49 3.76
CA GLY A 3 10.84 17.92 2.60
C GLY A 3 11.49 17.67 1.24
N GLN A 4 12.48 16.77 1.17
CA GLN A 4 13.09 16.36 -0.11
C GLN A 4 12.45 15.12 -0.72
N ILE A 5 11.64 14.39 0.05
CA ILE A 5 10.96 13.18 -0.39
C ILE A 5 9.50 13.55 -0.63
N ALA A 6 9.04 13.42 -1.88
CA ALA A 6 7.65 13.67 -2.23
C ALA A 6 6.71 12.56 -1.74
N GLY A 7 7.18 11.32 -1.72
CA GLY A 7 6.41 10.18 -1.24
C GLY A 7 7.16 8.86 -1.33
N VAL A 8 6.59 7.85 -0.70
CA VAL A 8 7.02 6.45 -0.77
C VAL A 8 5.89 5.59 -1.31
N ILE A 9 6.23 4.60 -2.13
CA ILE A 9 5.27 3.65 -2.69
C ILE A 9 5.75 2.22 -2.44
N PHE A 10 4.85 1.38 -1.93
CA PHE A 10 5.12 -0.04 -1.71
C PHE A 10 3.82 -0.84 -1.58
N THR A 11 3.93 -2.15 -1.75
CA THR A 11 2.80 -3.08 -1.60
C THR A 11 2.42 -3.29 -0.13
N PRO A 12 1.14 -3.55 0.21
CA PRO A 12 0.67 -3.67 1.60
C PRO A 12 1.39 -4.74 2.42
N TYR A 13 1.90 -5.78 1.78
CA TYR A 13 2.78 -6.79 2.36
C TYR A 13 3.75 -7.26 1.28
N HIS A 14 4.80 -7.98 1.66
CA HIS A 14 5.76 -8.49 0.70
C HIS A 14 5.12 -9.64 -0.10
N HIS A 15 4.94 -9.46 -1.40
CA HIS A 15 4.33 -10.47 -2.27
C HIS A 15 4.97 -10.51 -3.67
N VAL A 16 6.29 -10.66 -3.68
CA VAL A 16 7.06 -10.76 -4.92
C VAL A 16 6.56 -11.92 -5.81
N THR A 17 6.83 -11.80 -7.11
CA THR A 17 6.60 -12.91 -8.03
C THR A 17 7.51 -14.07 -7.67
N TRP A 18 6.94 -15.28 -7.60
CA TRP A 18 7.66 -16.54 -7.35
C TRP A 18 8.38 -16.65 -6.00
N GLY A 19 7.93 -15.91 -4.99
CA GLY A 19 8.41 -16.03 -3.62
C GLY A 19 7.27 -16.09 -2.61
N ASP A 20 7.64 -16.36 -1.36
CA ASP A 20 6.68 -16.42 -0.25
C ASP A 20 6.08 -15.03 0.05
N GLN A 21 4.82 -15.06 0.46
CA GLN A 21 4.14 -13.86 0.95
C GLN A 21 4.54 -13.66 2.42
N ILE A 22 5.04 -12.47 2.74
CA ILE A 22 5.54 -12.15 4.07
C ILE A 22 4.80 -10.92 4.57
N MET A 23 4.12 -11.08 5.70
CA MET A 23 3.45 -9.97 6.40
C MET A 23 4.50 -9.02 6.98
N PRO A 24 4.26 -7.70 6.94
CA PRO A 24 5.14 -6.77 7.62
C PRO A 24 5.12 -7.02 9.13
N PRO A 25 6.20 -6.66 9.85
CA PRO A 25 6.20 -6.73 11.30
C PRO A 25 5.12 -5.79 11.88
N ALA A 26 4.67 -6.09 13.09
CA ALA A 26 3.74 -5.22 13.81
C ALA A 26 4.31 -3.79 13.92
N GLY A 27 3.47 -2.77 13.73
CA GLY A 27 3.89 -1.36 13.80
C GLY A 27 4.45 -0.79 12.49
N TRP A 28 4.62 -1.61 11.44
CA TRP A 28 5.27 -1.16 10.20
C TRP A 28 4.55 0.00 9.52
N HIS A 29 3.23 -0.10 9.34
CA HIS A 29 2.47 0.93 8.64
C HIS A 29 2.28 2.19 9.49
N GLU A 30 2.18 2.04 10.81
CA GLU A 30 2.18 3.17 11.74
C GLU A 30 3.49 3.94 11.66
N GLU A 31 4.63 3.25 11.61
CA GLU A 31 5.93 3.89 11.49
C GLU A 31 6.13 4.57 10.13
N VAL A 32 5.70 3.94 9.03
CA VAL A 32 5.70 4.60 7.71
C VAL A 32 4.87 5.87 7.77
N ARG A 33 3.65 5.81 8.31
CA ARG A 33 2.77 6.98 8.42
C ARG A 33 3.46 8.10 9.21
N ARG A 34 4.05 7.77 10.37
CA ARG A 34 4.77 8.72 11.22
C ARG A 34 5.94 9.37 10.48
N LEU A 35 6.71 8.59 9.71
CA LEU A 35 7.84 9.09 8.94
C LEU A 35 7.38 10.02 7.80
N CYS A 36 6.37 9.61 7.04
CA CYS A 36 5.74 10.42 5.99
C CYS A 36 5.27 11.76 6.54
N ASP A 37 4.57 11.77 7.68
CA ASP A 37 4.09 13.00 8.34
C ASP A 37 5.26 13.89 8.78
N SER A 38 6.35 13.28 9.28
CA SER A 38 7.52 14.02 9.75
C SER A 38 8.33 14.67 8.63
N GLU A 39 8.25 14.13 7.41
CA GLU A 39 8.95 14.59 6.21
C GLU A 39 8.06 15.44 5.29
N GLY A 40 6.73 15.45 5.48
CA GLY A 40 5.77 16.03 4.54
C GLY A 40 5.66 15.22 3.24
N ALA A 41 5.95 13.91 3.30
CA ALA A 41 5.92 13.00 2.17
C ALA A 41 4.59 12.23 2.12
N LEU A 42 4.17 11.81 0.92
CA LEU A 42 2.99 10.96 0.74
C LEU A 42 3.31 9.49 1.03
N PHE A 43 2.40 8.80 1.73
CA PHE A 43 2.36 7.35 1.78
C PHE A 43 1.42 6.84 0.67
N ILE A 44 1.97 6.17 -0.34
CA ILE A 44 1.23 5.56 -1.44
C ILE A 44 1.25 4.04 -1.28
N MET A 45 0.08 3.41 -1.28
CA MET A 45 -0.04 1.95 -1.23
C MET A 45 -0.27 1.37 -2.63
N ASP A 46 0.64 0.52 -3.09
CA ASP A 46 0.41 -0.30 -4.27
C ASP A 46 -0.50 -1.48 -3.92
N ASP A 47 -1.81 -1.29 -4.06
CA ASP A 47 -2.83 -2.25 -3.66
C ASP A 47 -3.34 -3.09 -4.83
N ILE A 48 -2.62 -3.10 -5.97
CA ILE A 48 -3.12 -3.74 -7.20
C ILE A 48 -3.43 -5.22 -7.00
N ARG A 49 -2.64 -5.96 -6.20
CA ARG A 49 -2.88 -7.41 -5.95
C ARG A 49 -3.81 -7.68 -4.78
N ALA A 50 -3.81 -6.80 -3.77
CA ALA A 50 -4.43 -7.08 -2.49
C ALA A 50 -5.80 -6.39 -2.34
N ASN A 51 -6.05 -5.33 -3.08
CA ASN A 51 -7.35 -4.68 -3.14
C ASN A 51 -8.41 -5.63 -3.71
N PHE A 52 -9.59 -5.64 -3.09
CA PHE A 52 -10.71 -6.54 -3.36
C PHE A 52 -10.40 -8.04 -3.23
N ARG A 53 -9.17 -8.40 -2.84
CA ARG A 53 -8.73 -9.76 -2.54
C ARG A 53 -8.79 -10.04 -1.05
N LEU A 54 -8.21 -9.14 -0.24
CA LEU A 54 -8.21 -9.29 1.21
C LEU A 54 -9.46 -8.72 1.86
N SER A 55 -10.01 -7.64 1.28
CA SER A 55 -11.22 -6.97 1.76
C SER A 55 -11.85 -6.17 0.63
N ILE A 56 -13.18 -6.09 0.60
CA ILE A 56 -13.92 -5.22 -0.31
C ILE A 56 -13.64 -3.73 -0.01
N ASN A 57 -13.21 -3.42 1.21
CA ASN A 57 -12.87 -2.07 1.65
C ASN A 57 -11.39 -1.71 1.36
N GLY A 58 -10.64 -2.56 0.65
CA GLY A 58 -9.21 -2.38 0.37
C GLY A 58 -8.30 -2.98 1.43
N SER A 59 -7.05 -3.32 1.06
CA SER A 59 -6.16 -4.06 1.97
C SER A 59 -5.69 -3.24 3.16
N HIS A 60 -5.61 -1.91 3.00
CA HIS A 60 -5.27 -0.97 4.07
C HIS A 60 -6.17 -1.12 5.31
N THR A 61 -7.44 -1.55 5.14
CA THR A 61 -8.35 -1.79 6.28
C THR A 61 -7.96 -3.01 7.11
N VAL A 62 -7.44 -4.06 6.46
CA VAL A 62 -6.96 -5.28 7.14
C VAL A 62 -5.61 -5.00 7.82
N MET A 63 -4.77 -4.18 7.18
CA MET A 63 -3.44 -3.84 7.69
C MET A 63 -3.44 -2.70 8.70
N THR A 64 -4.60 -2.11 9.01
CA THR A 64 -4.71 -0.89 9.84
C THR A 64 -3.82 0.26 9.32
N ALA A 65 -3.60 0.31 8.01
CA ALA A 65 -2.75 1.29 7.36
C ALA A 65 -3.55 2.54 6.94
N ARG A 66 -2.87 3.69 6.86
CA ARG A 66 -3.47 4.98 6.48
C ARG A 66 -2.70 5.64 5.33
N PRO A 67 -2.75 5.07 4.11
CA PRO A 67 -2.13 5.69 2.94
C PRO A 67 -2.89 6.96 2.51
N ASP A 68 -2.15 7.91 1.92
CA ASP A 68 -2.71 9.11 1.30
C ASP A 68 -3.29 8.80 -0.08
N MET A 69 -2.69 7.84 -0.80
CA MET A 69 -3.14 7.38 -2.11
C MET A 69 -3.01 5.86 -2.23
N VAL A 70 -3.85 5.26 -3.07
CA VAL A 70 -3.87 3.82 -3.33
C VAL A 70 -3.92 3.57 -4.83
N THR A 71 -3.09 2.66 -5.35
CA THR A 71 -3.20 2.20 -6.73
C THR A 71 -4.02 0.90 -6.81
N MET A 72 -4.87 0.80 -7.83
CA MET A 72 -5.83 -0.28 -8.01
C MET A 72 -5.83 -0.80 -9.44
N GLY A 73 -6.13 -2.09 -9.59
CA GLY A 73 -6.23 -2.77 -10.87
C GLY A 73 -6.64 -4.22 -10.65
N LYS A 74 -6.24 -5.13 -11.55
CA LYS A 74 -6.49 -6.58 -11.45
C LYS A 74 -7.95 -6.90 -11.08
N SER A 75 -8.19 -7.28 -9.81
CA SER A 75 -9.50 -7.64 -9.28
C SER A 75 -10.54 -6.52 -9.44
N LEU A 76 -10.11 -5.25 -9.45
CA LEU A 76 -10.96 -4.07 -9.67
C LEU A 76 -11.87 -4.25 -10.89
N ALA A 77 -11.33 -4.83 -11.95
CA ALA A 77 -12.02 -4.97 -13.23
C ALA A 77 -12.06 -6.41 -13.73
N ASN A 78 -11.81 -7.40 -12.85
CA ASN A 78 -11.85 -8.83 -13.19
C ASN A 78 -11.14 -9.19 -14.51
N GLY A 79 -9.97 -8.58 -14.77
CA GLY A 79 -9.14 -8.85 -15.95
C GLY A 79 -9.31 -7.89 -17.13
N TYR A 80 -10.28 -6.96 -17.12
CA TYR A 80 -10.34 -5.87 -18.10
C TYR A 80 -9.22 -4.83 -17.85
N PRO A 81 -8.70 -4.16 -18.89
CA PRO A 81 -7.59 -3.21 -18.77
C PRO A 81 -8.06 -1.88 -18.16
N ILE A 82 -8.22 -1.86 -16.84
CA ILE A 82 -8.61 -0.68 -16.05
C ILE A 82 -7.63 -0.55 -14.87
N GLY A 83 -7.16 0.68 -14.64
CA GLY A 83 -6.35 1.05 -13.47
C GLY A 83 -6.80 2.39 -12.91
N VAL A 84 -6.65 2.55 -11.59
CA VAL A 84 -7.00 3.75 -10.82
C VAL A 84 -5.89 4.05 -9.83
#